data_AF-A0A6P6UYN5-F1
#
_entry.id   AF-A0A6P6UYN5-F1
#
_cell.length_a   1.000
_cell.length_b   1.000
_cell.length_c   1.000
_cell.angle_alpha   90.00
_cell.angle_beta   90.00
_cell.angle_gamma   90.00
#
_symmetry.space_group_name_H-M   'P 1'
#
loop_
_entity.id
_entity.type
_entity.pdbx_description
1 polymer ?
#
loop_
_entity_poly.entity_id
_entity_poly.type
_entity_poly.pdbx_seq_one_letter_code
_entity_poly.pdbx_strand_id
1 'polypeptide(L)'
;MVYTINARDLVISHGNDPRYWKWYTDVPSGFEVAELVEVCWFDIRASVPSRDLPRGSSYSTYLVFKLSAKPRGLEKATASVRFSEEKAKGTDNEGYTVSIDKSQDSKDPGIHPQPRSDGWKELNLGDFVNNRGRSSTVEARIFETSDTIWKSGIIIRGIEIRPN
;
A
#
# COMPACT_ATOMS: atom_id res chain seq x y z
N MET A 1 16.83 8.78 5.50
CA MET A 1 15.99 9.56 4.56
C MET A 1 14.79 8.69 4.22
N VAL A 2 13.57 9.18 4.37
CA VAL A 2 12.34 8.46 3.97
C VAL A 2 11.91 9.00 2.61
N TYR A 3 11.55 8.11 1.68
CA TYR A 3 10.96 8.48 0.41
C TYR A 3 9.45 8.21 0.48
N THR A 4 8.64 9.25 0.30
CA THR A 4 7.18 9.18 0.47
C THR A 4 6.50 9.44 -0.87
N ILE A 5 5.62 8.52 -1.26
CA ILE A 5 4.70 8.67 -2.37
C ILE A 5 3.32 8.98 -1.77
N ASN A 6 2.84 10.21 -1.94
CA ASN A 6 1.55 10.61 -1.39
C ASN A 6 0.40 9.89 -2.09
N ALA A 7 -0.77 9.82 -1.45
CA ALA A 7 -1.95 9.15 -2.00
C ALA A 7 -2.27 9.60 -3.45
N ARG A 8 -2.08 10.88 -3.75
CA ARG A 8 -2.36 11.47 -5.07
C ARG A 8 -1.40 10.99 -6.18
N ASP A 9 -0.21 10.55 -5.79
CA ASP A 9 0.82 10.03 -6.71
C ASP A 9 0.74 8.49 -6.85
N LEU A 10 -0.20 7.84 -6.15
CA LEU A 10 -0.44 6.41 -6.27
C LEU A 10 -1.32 6.09 -7.48
N VAL A 11 -1.10 4.92 -8.07
CA VAL A 11 -2.05 4.32 -9.01
C VAL A 11 -3.09 3.55 -8.21
N ILE A 12 -4.30 4.09 -8.13
CA ILE A 12 -5.43 3.50 -7.41
C ILE A 12 -6.48 3.07 -8.42
N SER A 13 -6.86 1.79 -8.42
CA SER A 13 -7.96 1.31 -9.26
C SER A 13 -9.25 2.07 -8.97
N HIS A 14 -9.84 2.65 -10.01
CA HIS A 14 -10.99 3.55 -9.92
C HIS A 14 -10.77 4.82 -9.06
N GLY A 15 -9.53 5.19 -8.75
CA GLY A 15 -9.21 6.30 -7.83
C GLY A 15 -9.80 7.65 -8.23
N ASN A 16 -10.03 7.89 -9.53
CA ASN A 16 -10.62 9.14 -10.02
C ASN A 16 -12.15 9.14 -10.05
N ASP A 17 -12.79 8.03 -9.67
CA ASP A 17 -14.24 7.89 -9.67
C ASP A 17 -14.80 8.15 -8.26
N PRO A 18 -15.54 9.25 -8.06
CA PRO A 18 -16.05 9.63 -6.75
C PRO A 18 -17.10 8.66 -6.18
N ARG A 19 -17.61 7.73 -7.00
CA ARG A 19 -18.49 6.64 -6.53
C ARG A 19 -17.73 5.64 -5.66
N TYR A 20 -16.42 5.50 -5.89
CA TYR A 20 -15.57 4.50 -5.24
C TYR A 20 -14.54 5.12 -4.30
N TRP A 21 -14.08 6.35 -4.57
CA TRP A 21 -13.04 7.01 -3.77
C TRP A 21 -13.38 8.48 -3.48
N LYS A 22 -13.24 8.88 -2.22
CA LYS A 22 -13.32 10.28 -1.79
C LYS A 22 -11.92 10.83 -1.55
N TRP A 23 -11.67 12.05 -1.99
CA TRP A 23 -10.42 12.76 -1.77
C TRP A 23 -10.67 13.98 -0.90
N TYR A 24 -9.85 14.17 0.12
CA TYR A 24 -9.91 15.33 1.01
C TYR A 24 -8.58 15.55 1.72
N THR A 25 -8.43 16.71 2.34
CA THR A 25 -7.28 17.01 3.21
C THR A 25 -7.57 16.55 4.63
N ASP A 26 -6.72 15.68 5.19
CA ASP A 26 -6.75 15.33 6.61
C ASP A 26 -6.27 16.55 7.41
N VAL A 27 -7.21 17.33 7.94
CA VAL A 27 -6.95 18.61 8.62
C VAL A 27 -5.83 18.55 9.66
N PRO A 28 -5.73 17.52 10.52
CA PRO A 28 -4.65 17.44 11.51
C PRO A 28 -3.26 17.33 10.89
N SER A 29 -3.12 16.66 9.74
CA SER A 29 -1.82 16.41 9.11
C SER A 29 -1.53 17.28 7.89
N GLY A 30 -2.54 17.91 7.29
CA GLY A 30 -2.44 18.72 6.08
C GLY A 30 -2.21 17.93 4.79
N PHE A 31 -2.13 16.61 4.85
CA PHE A 31 -1.97 15.76 3.67
C PHE A 31 -3.30 15.52 2.97
N GLU A 32 -3.26 15.45 1.65
CA GLU A 32 -4.37 14.92 0.86
C GLU A 32 -4.42 13.39 0.97
N VAL A 33 -5.61 12.86 1.21
CA VAL A 33 -5.84 11.44 1.49
C VAL A 33 -6.94 10.89 0.58
N ALA A 34 -6.90 9.58 0.32
CA ALA A 34 -7.91 8.86 -0.44
C ALA A 34 -8.69 7.90 0.47
N GLU A 35 -9.98 8.14 0.64
CA GLU A 35 -10.88 7.25 1.39
C GLU A 35 -11.68 6.36 0.44
N LEU A 36 -11.58 5.06 0.66
CA LEU A 36 -12.35 4.07 -0.07
C LEU A 36 -13.81 4.07 0.38
N VAL A 37 -14.72 4.44 -0.53
CA VAL A 37 -16.17 4.38 -0.33
C VAL A 37 -16.62 2.93 -0.33
N GLU A 38 -16.48 2.24 -1.46
CA GLU A 38 -16.65 0.78 -1.57
C GLU A 38 -16.13 0.26 -2.92
N VAL A 39 -15.49 -0.91 -2.97
CA VAL A 39 -15.04 -1.54 -4.22
C VAL A 39 -14.89 -3.06 -4.06
N CYS A 40 -15.17 -3.85 -5.10
CA CYS A 40 -14.82 -5.29 -5.10
C CYS A 40 -13.39 -5.55 -5.61
N TRP A 41 -12.94 -4.76 -6.58
CA TRP A 41 -11.57 -4.77 -7.12
C TRP A 41 -10.66 -3.76 -6.41
N PHE A 42 -9.92 -4.22 -5.40
CA PHE A 42 -8.98 -3.37 -4.66
C PHE A 42 -7.55 -3.56 -5.19
N ASP A 43 -6.91 -2.50 -5.67
CA ASP A 43 -5.53 -2.53 -6.19
C ASP A 43 -4.92 -1.13 -6.11
N ILE A 44 -3.84 -1.00 -5.34
CA ILE A 44 -3.09 0.24 -5.13
C ILE A 44 -1.62 -0.04 -5.40
N ARG A 45 -0.99 0.83 -6.18
CA ARG A 45 0.42 0.71 -6.55
C ARG A 45 1.16 2.03 -6.33
N ALA A 46 2.38 1.93 -5.83
CA ALA A 46 3.40 2.96 -5.96
C ALA A 46 4.47 2.47 -6.93
N SER A 47 5.05 3.39 -7.69
CA SER A 47 6.21 3.12 -8.55
C SER A 47 7.27 4.17 -8.29
N VAL A 48 8.50 3.73 -8.04
CA VAL A 48 9.65 4.61 -7.84
C VAL A 48 10.79 4.21 -8.79
N PRO A 49 11.35 5.16 -9.56
CA PRO A 49 12.59 4.92 -10.28
C PRO A 49 13.71 4.54 -9.31
N SER A 50 14.38 3.42 -9.54
CA SER A 50 15.45 2.94 -8.65
C SER A 50 16.62 3.91 -8.53
N ARG A 51 16.79 4.80 -9.51
CA ARG A 51 17.79 5.88 -9.52
C ARG A 51 17.53 6.96 -8.45
N ASP A 52 16.30 7.06 -7.97
CA ASP A 52 15.89 8.03 -6.93
C ASP A 52 16.19 7.48 -5.52
N LEU A 53 16.62 6.23 -5.44
CA LEU A 53 17.03 5.54 -4.22
C LEU A 53 18.55 5.28 -4.25
N PRO A 54 19.28 5.51 -3.14
CA PRO A 54 20.66 5.05 -2.99
C PRO A 54 20.87 3.58 -3.40
N ARG A 55 22.00 3.32 -4.08
CA ARG A 55 22.39 1.96 -4.48
C ARG A 55 23.10 1.23 -3.34
N GLY A 56 22.99 -0.10 -3.35
CA GLY A 56 23.60 -0.97 -2.34
C GLY A 56 22.87 -0.94 -0.99
N SER A 57 21.69 -0.31 -0.94
CA SER A 57 20.89 -0.17 0.27
C SER A 57 19.67 -1.10 0.22
N SER A 58 19.33 -1.66 1.37
CA SER A 58 18.07 -2.35 1.62
C SER A 58 16.99 -1.37 2.03
N TYR A 59 15.76 -1.65 1.62
CA TYR A 59 14.59 -0.85 1.93
C TYR A 59 13.42 -1.72 2.37
N SER A 60 12.61 -1.19 3.28
CA SER A 60 11.28 -1.67 3.61
C SER A 60 10.23 -0.67 3.13
N THR A 61 9.12 -1.19 2.62
CA THR A 61 8.01 -0.39 2.10
C THR A 61 6.76 -0.53 2.98
N TYR A 62 6.05 0.57 3.17
CA TYR A 62 4.91 0.63 4.08
C TYR A 62 3.74 1.39 3.45
N LEU A 63 2.54 0.79 3.49
CA LEU A 63 1.30 1.54 3.31
C LEU A 63 1.00 2.31 4.60
N VAL A 64 0.78 3.62 4.51
CA VAL A 64 0.36 4.45 5.65
C VAL A 64 -1.11 4.81 5.51
N PHE A 65 -1.93 4.40 6.46
CA PHE A 65 -3.39 4.49 6.36
C PHE A 65 -4.11 4.61 7.71
N LYS A 66 -5.38 5.01 7.67
CA LYS A 66 -6.35 4.93 8.77
C LYS A 66 -7.51 4.04 8.34
N LEU A 67 -8.30 3.59 9.31
CA LEU A 67 -9.58 2.95 9.06
C LEU A 67 -10.71 3.86 9.55
N SER A 68 -11.80 3.91 8.80
CA SER A 68 -13.06 4.49 9.23
C SER A 68 -13.61 3.75 10.46
N ALA A 69 -14.71 4.24 11.04
CA ALA A 69 -15.31 3.59 12.22
C ALA A 69 -15.85 2.17 11.94
N LYS A 70 -16.20 1.84 10.69
CA LYS A 70 -16.79 0.56 10.28
C LYS A 70 -16.21 0.10 8.93
N PRO A 71 -14.93 -0.28 8.87
CA PRO A 71 -14.35 -0.88 7.67
C PRO A 71 -15.05 -2.21 7.35
N ARG A 72 -15.02 -2.62 6.09
CA ARG A 72 -15.59 -3.90 5.62
C ARG A 72 -14.65 -4.54 4.60
N GLY A 73 -14.54 -5.87 4.58
CA GLY A 73 -13.87 -6.62 3.51
C GLY A 73 -12.35 -6.39 3.44
N LEU A 74 -11.73 -5.98 4.55
CA LEU A 74 -10.31 -5.62 4.64
C LEU A 74 -9.52 -6.62 5.53
N GLU A 75 -10.07 -7.81 5.76
CA GLU A 75 -9.48 -8.83 6.62
C GLU A 75 -8.18 -9.39 6.01
N LYS A 76 -8.15 -9.54 4.67
CA LYS A 76 -7.01 -10.07 3.92
C LYS A 76 -6.80 -9.29 2.61
N ALA A 77 -5.54 -9.19 2.22
CA ALA A 77 -5.11 -8.74 0.90
C ALA A 77 -3.78 -9.42 0.55
N THR A 78 -3.31 -9.21 -0.66
CA THR A 78 -1.97 -9.59 -1.12
C THR A 78 -1.09 -8.35 -1.24
N ALA A 79 0.12 -8.40 -0.68
CA ALA A 79 1.14 -7.37 -0.85
C ALA A 79 2.34 -7.91 -1.63
N SER A 80 2.99 -7.02 -2.38
CA SER A 80 4.24 -7.34 -3.06
C SER A 80 5.10 -6.09 -3.29
N VAL A 81 6.42 -6.31 -3.32
CA VAL A 81 7.42 -5.34 -3.80
C VAL A 81 8.33 -6.05 -4.78
N ARG A 82 8.42 -5.52 -6.00
CA ARG A 82 9.20 -6.14 -7.09
C ARG A 82 9.77 -5.09 -8.01
N PHE A 83 10.91 -5.39 -8.62
CA PHE A 83 11.34 -4.64 -9.79
C PHE A 83 10.43 -4.98 -10.98
N SER A 84 9.99 -3.98 -11.73
CA SER A 84 9.09 -4.17 -12.87
C SER A 84 9.67 -5.12 -13.92
N GLU A 85 11.00 -5.18 -14.05
CA GLU A 85 11.71 -6.02 -15.02
C GLU A 85 11.81 -7.49 -14.58
N GLU A 86 11.56 -7.79 -13.30
CA GLU A 86 11.58 -9.15 -12.75
C GLU A 86 10.22 -9.85 -12.86
N LYS A 87 9.18 -9.13 -13.27
CA LYS A 87 7.84 -9.68 -13.44
C LYS A 87 7.80 -10.62 -14.65
N ALA A 88 7.95 -11.91 -14.40
CA ALA A 88 7.70 -12.94 -15.40
C ALA A 88 6.22 -12.93 -15.82
N LYS A 89 5.94 -13.30 -17.07
CA LYS A 89 4.56 -13.34 -17.57
C LYS A 89 3.72 -14.30 -16.71
N GLY A 90 2.60 -13.81 -16.18
CA GLY A 90 1.68 -14.58 -15.36
C GLY A 90 1.92 -14.50 -13.85
N THR A 91 2.94 -13.76 -13.39
CA THR A 91 3.24 -13.60 -11.95
C THR A 91 2.72 -12.29 -11.36
N ASP A 92 1.87 -11.56 -12.08
CA ASP A 92 1.38 -10.23 -11.68
C ASP A 92 0.66 -10.24 -10.33
N ASN A 93 -0.04 -11.33 -10.02
CA ASN A 93 -0.85 -11.50 -8.81
C ASN A 93 -0.15 -12.31 -7.71
N GLU A 94 1.15 -12.54 -7.83
CA GLU A 94 1.91 -13.15 -6.75
C GLU A 94 2.32 -12.11 -5.69
N GLY A 95 2.37 -12.56 -4.45
CA GLY A 95 2.76 -11.78 -3.29
C GLY A 95 2.57 -12.61 -2.04
N TYR A 96 2.50 -11.94 -0.89
CA TYR A 96 2.22 -12.59 0.38
C TYR A 96 0.96 -12.03 1.00
N THR A 97 0.26 -12.86 1.79
CA THR A 97 -0.97 -12.44 2.47
C THR A 97 -0.66 -11.47 3.60
N VAL A 98 -1.39 -10.37 3.61
CA VAL A 98 -1.40 -9.35 4.67
C VAL A 98 -2.82 -9.18 5.20
N SER A 99 -2.96 -8.67 6.41
CA SER A 99 -4.24 -8.18 6.95
C SER A 99 -4.24 -6.66 6.97
N ILE A 100 -5.33 -6.01 6.55
CA ILE A 100 -5.46 -4.53 6.60
C ILE A 100 -6.25 -4.11 7.83
N ASP A 101 -7.29 -4.85 8.19
CA ASP A 101 -8.06 -4.66 9.41
C ASP A 101 -7.92 -5.84 10.36
N LYS A 102 -7.35 -5.57 11.54
CA LYS A 102 -7.32 -6.50 12.66
C LYS A 102 -8.43 -6.18 13.63
N SER A 103 -9.46 -7.03 13.65
CA SER A 103 -10.28 -7.21 14.85
C SER A 103 -9.48 -8.00 15.90
N GLN A 104 -8.65 -7.29 16.67
CA GLN A 104 -7.97 -7.58 17.96
C GLN A 104 -7.62 -9.01 18.48
N ASP A 105 -7.96 -10.15 17.88
CA ASP A 105 -7.94 -11.43 18.61
C ASP A 105 -7.24 -12.64 17.96
N SER A 106 -6.48 -12.46 16.89
CA SER A 106 -5.81 -13.61 16.27
C SER A 106 -4.34 -13.74 16.71
N LYS A 107 -4.00 -14.91 17.26
CA LYS A 107 -2.62 -15.49 17.28
C LYS A 107 -2.08 -15.75 15.85
N ASP A 108 -2.62 -15.07 14.85
CA ASP A 108 -2.29 -15.26 13.45
C ASP A 108 -0.89 -14.70 13.19
N PRO A 109 0.07 -15.55 12.77
CA PRO A 109 1.44 -15.14 12.48
C PRO A 109 1.56 -14.29 11.20
N GLY A 110 0.46 -13.93 10.54
CA GLY A 110 0.45 -13.06 9.35
C GLY A 110 1.09 -11.68 9.54
N ILE A 111 1.16 -10.93 8.45
CA ILE A 111 1.68 -9.54 8.44
C ILE A 111 0.53 -8.57 8.67
N HIS A 112 0.71 -7.70 9.65
CA HIS A 112 -0.35 -6.91 10.24
C HIS A 112 0.04 -5.45 10.41
N PRO A 113 -0.94 -4.53 10.40
CA PRO A 113 -0.65 -3.12 10.55
C PRO A 113 -0.23 -2.80 11.98
N GLN A 114 0.75 -1.91 12.12
CA GLN A 114 1.22 -1.39 13.39
C GLN A 114 0.69 0.03 13.61
N PRO A 115 0.27 0.39 14.83
CA PRO A 115 -0.09 1.77 15.15
C PRO A 115 1.15 2.66 15.14
N ARG A 116 0.98 3.91 14.72
CA ARG A 116 1.99 4.97 14.75
C ARG A 116 1.64 6.01 15.81
N SER A 117 2.63 6.78 16.25
CA SER A 117 2.44 7.88 17.21
C SER A 117 1.63 9.06 16.65
N ASP A 118 1.54 9.19 15.33
CA ASP A 118 0.79 10.24 14.63
C ASP A 118 -0.70 9.87 14.39
N GLY A 119 -1.17 8.77 14.98
CA GLY A 119 -2.55 8.29 14.85
C GLY A 119 -2.84 7.57 13.52
N TRP A 120 -1.84 7.38 12.67
CA TRP A 120 -1.92 6.51 11.50
C TRP A 120 -1.57 5.06 11.85
N LYS A 121 -1.85 4.14 10.93
CA LYS A 121 -1.33 2.79 10.92
C LYS A 121 -0.34 2.63 9.77
N GLU A 122 0.59 1.69 9.90
CA GLU A 122 1.46 1.27 8.81
C GLU A 122 1.47 -0.24 8.62
N LEU A 123 1.47 -0.68 7.37
CA LEU A 123 1.53 -2.09 6.99
C LEU A 123 2.72 -2.32 6.06
N ASN A 124 3.62 -3.23 6.42
CA ASN A 124 4.77 -3.58 5.58
C ASN A 124 4.28 -4.31 4.31
N LEU A 125 4.61 -3.75 3.14
CA LEU A 125 4.26 -4.29 1.81
C LEU A 125 5.38 -5.11 1.16
N GLY A 126 6.58 -5.03 1.72
CA GLY A 126 7.71 -5.89 1.39
C GLY A 126 9.03 -5.13 1.47
N ASP A 127 10.10 -5.90 1.34
CA ASP A 127 11.47 -5.40 1.36
C ASP A 127 12.15 -5.64 0.01
N PHE A 128 13.13 -4.80 -0.32
CA PHE A 128 13.96 -4.97 -1.51
C PHE A 128 15.36 -4.38 -1.31
N VAL A 129 16.31 -4.84 -2.12
CA VAL A 129 17.67 -4.27 -2.16
C VAL A 129 17.89 -3.58 -3.49
N ASN A 130 18.29 -2.31 -3.45
CA ASN A 130 18.57 -1.55 -4.66
C ASN A 130 20.00 -1.79 -5.16
N ASN A 131 20.22 -2.89 -5.86
CA ASN A 131 21.49 -3.19 -6.53
C ASN A 131 21.47 -2.85 -8.04
N ARG A 132 20.45 -2.13 -8.52
CA ARG A 132 20.14 -2.03 -9.95
C ARG A 132 20.57 -0.70 -10.60
N GLY A 133 20.59 -0.74 -11.93
CA GLY A 133 20.99 0.36 -12.84
C GLY A 133 19.95 1.48 -12.93
N ARG A 134 20.27 2.55 -13.68
CA ARG A 134 19.44 3.79 -13.78
C ARG A 134 18.05 3.61 -14.41
N SER A 135 17.77 2.44 -15.00
CA SER A 135 16.57 2.19 -15.80
C SER A 135 15.56 1.26 -15.13
N SER A 136 15.77 0.83 -13.88
CA SER A 136 14.82 -0.06 -13.21
C SER A 136 13.78 0.71 -12.39
N THR A 137 12.58 0.14 -12.25
CA THR A 137 11.51 0.70 -11.42
C THR A 137 11.11 -0.30 -10.35
N VAL A 138 10.98 0.16 -9.11
CA VAL A 138 10.42 -0.66 -8.02
C VAL A 138 8.93 -0.36 -7.93
N GLU A 139 8.10 -1.40 -7.97
CA GLU A 139 6.67 -1.32 -7.72
C GLU A 139 6.36 -1.93 -6.36
N ALA A 140 5.69 -1.16 -5.50
CA ALA A 140 5.04 -1.66 -4.29
C ALA A 140 3.54 -1.72 -4.55
N ARG A 141 2.91 -2.85 -4.24
CA ARG A 141 1.50 -3.12 -4.55
C ARG A 141 0.80 -3.76 -3.37
N ILE A 142 -0.45 -3.35 -3.13
CA ILE A 142 -1.39 -4.06 -2.28
C ILE A 142 -2.70 -4.24 -3.04
N PHE A 143 -3.24 -5.45 -3.06
CA PHE A 143 -4.39 -5.77 -3.88
C PHE A 143 -5.20 -6.94 -3.34
N GLU A 144 -6.49 -6.93 -3.63
CA GLU A 144 -7.40 -8.06 -3.49
C GLU A 144 -8.46 -7.93 -4.59
N THR A 145 -8.32 -8.77 -5.61
CA THR A 145 -9.11 -8.71 -6.85
C THR A 145 -9.74 -10.06 -7.18
N SER A 146 -9.60 -11.04 -6.29
CA SER A 146 -9.96 -12.43 -6.56
C SER A 146 -11.34 -12.81 -6.01
N ASP A 147 -11.81 -12.08 -4.99
CA ASP A 147 -13.11 -12.29 -4.38
C ASP A 147 -14.18 -11.28 -4.86
N THR A 148 -15.44 -11.57 -4.53
CA THR A 148 -16.57 -10.67 -4.76
C THR A 148 -16.90 -9.83 -3.53
N ILE A 149 -16.00 -9.81 -2.53
CA ILE A 149 -16.23 -9.13 -1.26
C ILE A 149 -15.99 -7.64 -1.46
N TRP A 150 -17.01 -6.84 -1.18
CA TRP A 150 -16.92 -5.39 -1.20
C TRP A 150 -16.13 -4.86 -0.02
N LYS A 151 -15.19 -3.97 -0.33
CA LYS A 151 -14.21 -3.43 0.61
C LYS A 151 -14.47 -1.94 0.79
N SER A 152 -14.48 -1.46 2.03
CA SER A 152 -14.77 -0.05 2.32
C SER A 152 -14.01 0.45 3.54
N GLY A 153 -13.76 1.76 3.59
CA GLY A 153 -13.37 2.45 4.81
C GLY A 153 -11.87 2.47 5.11
N ILE A 154 -11.00 2.15 4.16
CA ILE A 154 -9.56 2.46 4.27
C ILE A 154 -9.32 3.90 3.81
N ILE A 155 -8.53 4.66 4.57
CA ILE A 155 -8.14 6.04 4.28
C ILE A 155 -6.63 6.05 4.08
N ILE A 156 -6.16 6.32 2.87
CA ILE A 156 -4.76 6.19 2.47
C ILE A 156 -4.08 7.55 2.52
N ARG A 157 -2.94 7.63 3.20
CA ARG A 157 -2.04 8.78 3.14
C ARG A 157 -1.00 8.63 2.04
N GLY A 158 -0.48 7.43 1.85
CA GLY A 158 0.58 7.18 0.89
C GLY A 158 1.34 5.88 1.15
N ILE A 159 2.41 5.70 0.40
CA ILE A 159 3.39 4.63 0.59
C ILE A 159 4.74 5.26 0.95
N GLU A 160 5.38 4.72 1.99
CA GLU A 160 6.72 5.14 2.41
C GLU A 160 7.73 4.04 2.12
N ILE A 161 8.89 4.44 1.60
CA ILE A 161 10.06 3.59 1.35
C ILE A 161 11.17 4.07 2.28
N ARG A 162 11.61 3.17 3.15
CA ARG A 162 12.54 3.48 4.24
C ARG A 162 13.79 2.61 4.11
N PRO A 163 15.01 3.17 4.19
CA PRO A 163 16.21 2.37 4.31
C PRO A 163 16.17 1.51 5.58
N ASN A 164 16.64 0.27 5.49
CA ASN A 164 16.83 -0.63 6.63
C ASN A 164 18.17 -0.42 7.30
#